data_AF-A0A9D6XR20-F1
#
_entry.id   AF-A0A9D6XR20-F1
#
_cell.length_a   1.000
_cell.length_b   1.000
_cell.length_c   1.000
_cell.angle_alpha   90.00
_cell.angle_beta   90.00
_cell.angle_gamma   90.00
#
_symmetry.space_group_name_H-M   'P 1'
#
loop_
_entity.id
_entity.type
_entity.pdbx_description
1 polymer ?
#
loop_
_entity_poly.entity_id
_entity_poly.type
_entity_poly.pdbx_seq_one_letter_code
_entity_poly.pdbx_strand_id
1 'polypeptide(L)'
;MNPRRAYIYFALTFLLGVLVGGVGLFFYGWHMGSMSGPARRERMIWRMTRHLNLNDGQVQQIRAILEETGGKVEALRKQHRPEFDAIRTDSRDRIRKVLTPEQATKFDEIVKRFDERRQRYGRPPG
;
A
#
# COMPACT_ATOMS: atom_id res chain seq x y z
N MET A 1 13.08 16.82 -39.23
CA MET A 1 12.80 16.52 -37.81
C MET A 1 12.05 15.20 -37.75
N ASN A 2 12.62 14.16 -37.13
CA ASN A 2 12.10 12.80 -37.25
C ASN A 2 10.90 12.58 -36.31
N PRO A 3 9.67 12.38 -36.83
CA PRO A 3 8.46 12.33 -36.00
C PRO A 3 8.49 11.17 -34.99
N ARG A 4 9.20 10.08 -35.31
CA ARG A 4 9.46 8.97 -34.39
C ARG A 4 10.16 9.41 -33.11
N ARG A 5 11.10 10.35 -33.19
CA ARG A 5 11.80 10.88 -32.01
C ARG A 5 10.86 11.75 -31.17
N ALA A 6 10.01 12.55 -31.81
CA ALA A 6 9.02 13.38 -31.11
C ALA A 6 8.01 12.54 -30.31
N TYR A 7 7.49 11.45 -30.88
CA TYR A 7 6.59 10.53 -30.15
C TYR A 7 7.30 9.81 -29.00
N ILE A 8 8.57 9.44 -29.16
CA ILE A 8 9.37 8.84 -28.08
C ILE A 8 9.53 9.82 -26.91
N TYR A 9 9.84 11.09 -27.18
CA TYR A 9 9.95 12.09 -26.12
C TYR A 9 8.61 12.38 -25.45
N PHE A 10 7.51 12.39 -26.20
CA PHE A 10 6.17 12.60 -25.66
C PHE A 10 5.70 11.44 -24.76
N ALA A 11 5.96 10.19 -25.17
CA ALA A 11 5.69 9.01 -24.36
C ALA A 11 6.57 8.98 -23.09
N LEU A 12 7.84 9.39 -23.22
CA LEU A 12 8.76 9.47 -22.10
C LEU A 12 8.32 10.50 -21.05
N THR A 13 7.90 11.70 -21.46
CA THR A 13 7.44 12.73 -20.51
C THR A 13 6.12 12.37 -19.85
N PHE A 14 5.19 11.76 -20.58
CA PHE A 14 3.94 11.26 -20.01
C PHE A 14 4.19 10.15 -18.96
N LEU A 15 5.08 9.19 -19.27
CA LEU A 15 5.48 8.14 -18.34
C LEU A 15 6.21 8.70 -17.12
N LEU A 16 7.06 9.72 -17.30
CA LEU A 16 7.72 10.41 -16.20
C LEU A 16 6.70 11.11 -15.29
N GLY A 17 5.68 11.75 -15.87
CA GLY A 17 4.58 12.38 -15.13
C GLY A 17 3.75 11.38 -14.33
N VAL A 18 3.45 10.21 -14.89
CA VAL A 18 2.76 9.11 -14.17
C VAL A 18 3.65 8.53 -13.07
N LEU A 19 4.97 8.44 -13.27
CA LEU A 19 5.93 8.04 -12.26
C LEU A 19 5.98 9.03 -11.09
N VAL A 20 6.08 10.32 -11.37
CA VAL A 20 6.12 11.39 -10.35
C VAL A 20 4.78 11.47 -9.61
N GLY A 21 3.66 11.44 -10.33
CA GLY A 21 2.31 11.44 -9.73
C GLY A 21 2.04 10.18 -8.90
N GLY A 22 2.49 9.01 -9.37
CA GLY A 22 2.41 7.74 -8.65
C GLY A 22 3.25 7.74 -7.38
N VAL A 23 4.47 8.31 -7.43
CA VAL A 23 5.32 8.50 -6.25
C VAL A 23 4.69 9.50 -5.26
N GLY A 24 4.05 10.57 -5.75
CA GLY A 24 3.32 11.53 -4.92
C GLY A 24 2.12 10.91 -4.19
N LEU A 25 1.26 10.18 -4.90
CA LEU A 25 0.15 9.42 -4.32
C LEU A 25 0.64 8.34 -3.34
N PHE A 26 1.78 7.71 -3.67
CA PHE A 26 2.42 6.72 -2.82
C PHE A 26 2.98 7.34 -1.53
N PHE A 27 3.65 8.49 -1.58
CA PHE A 27 4.13 9.22 -0.38
C PHE A 27 2.96 9.73 0.47
N TYR A 28 1.90 10.25 -0.15
CA TYR A 28 0.69 10.66 0.55
C TYR A 28 0.03 9.47 1.27
N GLY A 29 -0.09 8.32 0.59
CA GLY A 29 -0.52 7.06 1.19
C GLY A 29 0.42 6.54 2.28
N TRP A 30 1.74 6.77 2.15
CA TRP A 30 2.75 6.36 3.13
C TRP A 30 2.69 7.18 4.43
N HIS A 31 2.42 8.48 4.34
CA HIS A 31 2.21 9.34 5.50
C HIS A 31 0.86 9.07 6.21
N MET A 32 -0.16 8.64 5.48
CA MET A 32 -1.44 8.21 6.06
C MET A 32 -1.38 6.77 6.62
N GLY A 33 -0.51 5.92 6.07
CA GLY A 33 -0.40 4.49 6.39
C GLY A 33 0.36 4.16 7.67
N SER A 34 1.17 5.07 8.21
CA SER A 34 1.95 4.82 9.43
C SER A 34 1.13 4.84 10.73
N MET A 35 -0.18 5.10 10.64
CA MET A 35 -1.04 5.00 11.81
C MET A 35 -1.64 3.60 12.01
N SER A 36 -1.44 2.55 11.22
CA SER A 36 -1.99 1.25 11.65
C SER A 36 -1.19 0.68 12.83
N GLY A 37 -1.77 0.67 14.05
CA GLY A 37 -1.11 0.19 15.28
C GLY A 37 -2.00 0.23 16.52
N PRO A 38 -1.61 -0.42 17.64
CA PRO A 38 -2.21 -0.22 18.95
C PRO A 38 -2.35 1.27 19.28
N ALA A 39 -1.33 2.08 18.94
CA ALA A 39 -1.33 3.53 19.13
C ALA A 39 -2.46 4.27 18.36
N ARG A 40 -2.92 3.81 17.19
CA ARG A 40 -4.08 4.41 16.51
C ARG A 40 -5.40 3.93 17.07
N ARG A 41 -5.46 2.67 17.50
CA ARG A 41 -6.63 2.15 18.22
C ARG A 41 -6.83 2.96 19.51
N GLU A 42 -5.78 3.20 20.27
CA GLU A 42 -5.82 4.07 21.45
C GLU A 42 -6.22 5.50 21.11
N ARG A 43 -5.64 6.11 20.06
CA ARG A 43 -6.05 7.45 19.62
C ARG A 43 -7.52 7.51 19.19
N MET A 44 -8.02 6.45 18.54
CA MET A 44 -9.42 6.34 18.12
C MET A 44 -10.35 6.25 19.33
N ILE A 45 -10.03 5.36 20.28
CA ILE A 45 -10.77 5.23 21.54
C ILE A 45 -10.77 6.56 22.29
N TRP A 46 -9.60 7.20 22.46
CA TRP A 46 -9.50 8.50 23.13
C TRP A 46 -10.38 9.57 22.47
N ARG A 47 -10.41 9.62 21.14
CA ARG A 47 -11.30 10.53 20.40
C ARG A 47 -12.77 10.19 20.66
N MET A 48 -13.16 8.92 20.59
CA MET A 48 -14.54 8.48 20.86
C MET A 48 -14.96 8.80 22.30
N THR A 49 -14.08 8.54 23.27
CA THR A 49 -14.31 8.86 24.69
C THR A 49 -14.59 10.33 24.87
N ARG A 50 -13.77 11.22 24.27
CA ARG A 50 -13.94 12.67 24.39
C ARG A 50 -15.21 13.19 23.70
N HIS A 51 -15.57 12.66 22.52
CA HIS A 51 -16.71 13.20 21.75
C HIS A 51 -18.05 12.62 22.20
N LEU A 52 -18.05 11.40 22.75
CA LEU A 52 -19.26 10.69 23.17
C LEU A 52 -19.42 10.64 24.70
N ASN A 53 -18.49 11.24 25.45
CA ASN A 53 -18.44 11.20 26.91
C ASN A 53 -18.57 9.78 27.47
N LEU A 54 -17.76 8.87 26.93
CA LEU A 54 -17.83 7.45 27.30
C LEU A 54 -17.34 7.23 28.73
N ASN A 55 -18.04 6.39 29.48
CA ASN A 55 -17.56 5.88 30.76
C ASN A 55 -16.57 4.71 30.58
N ASP A 56 -15.92 4.31 31.66
CA ASP A 56 -14.89 3.26 31.63
C ASP A 56 -15.41 1.91 31.14
N GLY A 57 -16.64 1.55 31.51
CA GLY A 57 -17.28 0.32 31.03
C GLY A 57 -17.48 0.32 29.51
N GLN A 58 -17.94 1.44 28.94
CA GLN A 58 -18.10 1.62 27.49
C GLN A 58 -16.75 1.59 26.76
N VAL A 59 -15.72 2.21 27.34
CA VAL A 59 -14.35 2.17 26.78
C VAL A 59 -13.83 0.74 26.71
N GLN A 60 -14.03 -0.07 27.75
CA GLN A 60 -13.61 -1.47 27.75
C GLN A 60 -14.35 -2.30 26.70
N GLN A 61 -15.67 -2.08 26.54
CA GLN A 61 -16.44 -2.76 25.50
C GLN A 61 -15.95 -2.40 24.09
N ILE A 62 -15.71 -1.12 23.81
CA ILE A 62 -15.18 -0.68 22.51
C ILE A 62 -13.78 -1.26 22.25
N ARG A 63 -12.92 -1.35 23.27
CA ARG A 63 -11.60 -2.00 23.15
C ARG A 63 -11.73 -3.43 22.66
N ALA A 64 -12.58 -4.23 23.32
CA ALA A 64 -12.82 -5.61 22.95
C ALA A 64 -13.35 -5.75 21.51
N ILE A 65 -14.34 -4.93 21.13
CA ILE A 65 -14.90 -4.92 19.78
C ILE A 65 -13.83 -4.60 18.72
N LEU A 66 -12.99 -3.59 18.96
CA LEU A 66 -11.94 -3.19 18.02
C LEU A 66 -10.83 -4.25 17.91
N GLU A 67 -10.54 -4.97 18.99
CA GLU A 67 -9.59 -6.09 18.98
C GLU A 67 -10.12 -7.28 18.18
N GLU A 68 -11.34 -7.73 18.47
CA GLU A 68 -12.00 -8.82 17.75
C GLU A 68 -12.12 -8.49 16.25
N THR A 69 -12.55 -7.27 15.92
CA THR A 69 -12.65 -6.79 14.54
C THR A 69 -11.28 -6.79 13.85
N GLY A 70 -10.24 -6.35 14.56
CA GLY A 70 -8.87 -6.39 14.06
C GLY A 70 -8.42 -7.81 13.70
N GLY A 71 -8.73 -8.79 14.55
CA GLY A 71 -8.45 -10.20 14.31
C GLY A 71 -9.18 -10.75 13.08
N LYS A 72 -10.49 -10.47 12.94
CA LYS A 72 -11.28 -10.89 11.78
C LYS A 72 -10.73 -10.32 10.46
N VAL A 73 -10.37 -9.04 10.45
CA VAL A 73 -9.78 -8.38 9.28
C VAL A 73 -8.42 -9.00 8.93
N GLU A 74 -7.60 -9.31 9.92
CA GLU A 74 -6.29 -9.94 9.69
C GLU A 74 -6.43 -11.37 9.15
N ALA A 75 -7.38 -12.15 9.67
CA ALA A 75 -7.69 -13.48 9.16
C ALA A 75 -8.13 -13.43 7.68
N LEU A 76 -9.04 -12.52 7.34
CA LEU A 76 -9.51 -12.33 5.97
C LEU A 76 -8.36 -11.91 5.04
N ARG A 77 -7.49 -11.01 5.49
CA ARG A 77 -6.29 -10.60 4.73
C ARG A 77 -5.34 -11.76 4.48
N LYS A 78 -5.11 -12.62 5.48
CA LYS A 78 -4.26 -13.81 5.33
C LYS A 78 -4.87 -14.80 4.34
N GLN A 79 -6.18 -15.03 4.42
CA GLN A 79 -6.92 -15.92 3.53
C GLN A 79 -6.80 -15.51 2.06
N HIS A 80 -7.04 -14.23 1.76
CA HIS A 80 -7.00 -13.72 0.38
C HIS A 80 -5.63 -13.23 -0.09
N ARG A 81 -4.59 -13.32 0.76
CA ARG A 81 -3.22 -12.91 0.40
C ARG A 81 -2.72 -13.55 -0.91
N PRO A 82 -2.92 -14.86 -1.17
CA PRO A 82 -2.48 -15.49 -2.40
C PRO A 82 -3.14 -14.88 -3.66
N GLU A 83 -4.42 -14.53 -3.59
CA GLU A 83 -5.14 -13.92 -4.70
C GLU A 83 -4.58 -12.53 -5.03
N PHE A 84 -4.31 -11.71 -4.02
CA PHE A 84 -3.65 -10.42 -4.21
C PHE A 84 -2.24 -10.56 -4.80
N ASP A 85 -1.48 -11.56 -4.36
CA ASP A 85 -0.14 -11.81 -4.86
C ASP A 85 -0.18 -12.31 -6.32
N ALA A 86 -1.16 -13.14 -6.69
CA ALA A 86 -1.39 -13.56 -8.07
C ALA A 86 -1.71 -12.38 -9.01
N ILE A 87 -2.61 -11.49 -8.61
CA ILE A 87 -2.96 -10.28 -9.40
C ILE A 87 -1.72 -9.38 -9.61
N ARG A 88 -0.88 -9.24 -8.59
CA ARG A 88 0.37 -8.46 -8.67
C ARG A 88 1.36 -9.10 -9.64
N THR A 89 1.52 -10.41 -9.59
CA THR A 89 2.40 -11.15 -10.49
C THR A 89 1.94 -11.03 -11.94
N ASP A 90 0.65 -11.27 -12.23
CA ASP A 90 0.09 -11.08 -13.58
C ASP A 90 0.35 -9.67 -14.12
N SER A 91 0.09 -8.65 -13.30
CA SER A 91 0.33 -7.25 -13.67
C SER A 91 1.80 -7.00 -14.00
N ARG A 92 2.73 -7.54 -13.20
CA ARG A 92 4.17 -7.42 -13.43
C ARG A 92 4.60 -8.07 -14.73
N ASP A 93 4.08 -9.27 -15.01
CA ASP A 93 4.41 -10.01 -16.24
C ASP A 93 3.91 -9.29 -17.48
N ARG A 94 2.69 -8.76 -17.43
CA ARG A 94 2.10 -7.95 -18.51
C ARG A 94 2.88 -6.66 -18.76
N ILE A 95 3.32 -5.98 -17.70
CA ILE A 95 4.20 -4.82 -17.82
C ILE A 95 5.52 -5.24 -18.46
N ARG A 96 6.14 -6.33 -18.01
CA ARG A 96 7.45 -6.78 -18.53
C ARG A 96 7.41 -7.04 -20.04
N LYS A 97 6.30 -7.56 -20.57
CA LYS A 97 6.11 -7.87 -22.00
C LYS A 97 6.11 -6.64 -22.91
N VAL A 98 5.83 -5.45 -22.38
CA VAL A 98 5.82 -4.20 -23.19
C VAL A 98 7.12 -3.39 -23.05
N LEU A 99 8.07 -3.87 -22.24
CA LEU A 99 9.34 -3.19 -21.99
C LEU A 99 10.44 -3.72 -22.91
N THR A 100 11.41 -2.86 -23.24
CA THR A 100 12.68 -3.32 -23.82
C THR A 100 13.48 -4.13 -22.78
N PRO A 101 14.47 -4.95 -23.20
CA PRO A 101 15.29 -5.72 -22.25
C PRO A 101 15.94 -4.83 -21.17
N GLU A 102 16.46 -3.67 -21.57
CA GLU A 102 17.09 -2.71 -20.65
C GLU A 102 16.08 -2.09 -19.66
N GLN A 103 14.85 -1.84 -20.11
CA GLN A 103 13.78 -1.32 -19.27
C GLN A 103 13.25 -2.38 -18.30
N ALA A 104 13.16 -3.64 -18.74
CA ALA A 104 12.76 -4.76 -17.91
C ALA A 104 13.71 -4.94 -16.72
N THR A 105 15.02 -4.87 -16.95
CA THR A 105 16.02 -4.93 -15.86
C THR A 105 15.80 -3.83 -14.82
N LYS A 106 15.55 -2.59 -15.24
CA LYS A 106 15.26 -1.47 -14.31
C LYS A 106 13.94 -1.67 -13.57
N PHE A 107 12.92 -2.18 -14.26
CA PHE A 107 11.63 -2.50 -13.65
C PHE A 107 11.77 -3.56 -12.55
N ASP A 108 12.63 -4.56 -12.76
CA ASP A 108 12.86 -5.64 -11.80
C ASP A 108 13.52 -5.14 -10.52
N GLU A 109 14.48 -4.22 -10.64
CA GLU A 109 15.09 -3.55 -9.48
C GLU A 109 14.09 -2.71 -8.69
N ILE A 110 13.15 -2.07 -9.39
CA ILE A 110 12.06 -1.31 -8.77
C ILE A 110 11.12 -2.26 -8.02
N VAL A 111 10.69 -3.34 -8.66
CA VAL A 111 9.83 -4.38 -8.07
C VAL A 111 10.49 -4.98 -6.83
N LYS A 112 11.77 -5.35 -6.92
CA LYS A 112 12.54 -5.92 -5.80
C LYS A 112 12.56 -4.98 -4.60
N ARG A 113 12.86 -3.68 -4.81
CA ARG A 113 12.83 -2.68 -3.73
C ARG A 113 11.45 -2.53 -3.09
N PHE A 114 10.38 -2.60 -3.88
CA PHE A 114 9.03 -2.56 -3.34
C PHE A 114 8.68 -3.81 -2.53
N ASP A 115 9.09 -5.00 -2.98
CA ASP A 115 8.85 -6.26 -2.28
C ASP A 115 9.64 -6.34 -0.97
N GLU A 116 10.92 -5.93 -0.96
CA GLU A 116 11.73 -5.83 0.26
C GLU A 116 11.12 -4.87 1.27
N ARG A 117 10.62 -3.71 0.82
CA ARG A 117 9.90 -2.78 1.69
C ARG A 117 8.61 -3.40 2.21
N ARG A 118 7.83 -4.08 1.36
CA ARG A 118 6.61 -4.77 1.80
C ARG A 118 6.90 -5.85 2.84
N GLN A 119 8.01 -6.59 2.71
CA GLN A 119 8.41 -7.58 3.71
C GLN A 119 8.85 -6.92 5.03
N ARG A 120 9.52 -5.76 4.97
CA ARG A 120 9.91 -4.99 6.18
C ARG A 120 8.74 -4.31 6.90
N TYR A 121 7.76 -3.80 6.15
CA TYR A 121 6.63 -3.03 6.70
C TYR A 121 5.32 -3.84 6.81
N GLY A 122 5.24 -5.00 6.16
CA GLY A 122 4.24 -6.01 6.45
C GLY A 122 4.49 -6.49 7.86
N ARG A 123 3.61 -6.09 8.79
CA ARG A 123 3.69 -6.46 10.21
C ARG A 123 4.13 -7.92 10.39
N PRO A 124 5.02 -8.21 11.35
CA PRO A 124 5.28 -9.59 11.74
C PRO A 124 3.94 -10.25 12.14
N PRO A 125 3.77 -11.56 11.92
CA PRO A 125 2.70 -12.28 12.58
C PRO A 125 2.89 -12.06 14.09
N GLY A 126 1.90 -11.44 14.73
CA GLY A 126 1.68 -11.67 16.15
C GLY A 126 1.38 -13.15 16.36
#